data_AF-A0A6L3K3D9-F1
#
_entry.id   AF-A0A6L3K3D9-F1
#
_cell.length_a   1.000
_cell.length_b   1.000
_cell.length_c   1.000
_cell.angle_alpha   90.00
_cell.angle_beta   90.00
_cell.angle_gamma   90.00
#
_symmetry.space_group_name_H-M   'P 1'
#
loop_
_entity.id
_entity.type
_entity.pdbx_description
1 polymer ?
#
loop_
_entity_poly.entity_id
_entity_poly.type
_entity_poly.pdbx_seq_one_letter_code
_entity_poly.pdbx_strand_id
1 'polypeptide(L)'
;MFIFYQIFICKSRSYKKAKKISFKHRYKLIIQIFNPIILIRYSKYSADKIVLKYGTHVLTNFTVGGKYTGLYKSAIVEENNHTEKTKTVSAGAKANFSGIGLDANGSWSTTSIQESNTKNSNWQLFIKSYGGSTSGTSMTISSTPTFTINLGEWTNSVDDAHSVLISVNWNATYPIYDLVEDPVKKEQLKTAVINYINSKSVEVLEIVPFYRYWGNGEHYFAQEYAPKLWYDQYTYEQVACYLLAKQQNGSVPLNRYWGDGEHYYTLDSTPTLLNGKYKLEGVVGYIYRNQVPGTVPLYVYWGNGEHHYDLQYAPKLWYGQYKYEGITGYVYPIND
;
A
#
# COMPACT_ATOMS: atom_id res chain seq x y z
N MET A 1 1.21 -10.75 3.43
CA MET A 1 1.68 -9.46 3.99
C MET A 1 0.76 -8.41 3.41
N PHE A 2 -0.27 -8.02 4.15
CA PHE A 2 -1.21 -7.00 3.71
C PHE A 2 -0.46 -5.67 3.67
N ILE A 3 -0.48 -5.01 2.51
CA ILE A 3 0.00 -3.64 2.40
C ILE A 3 -1.20 -2.80 2.81
N PHE A 4 -1.20 -2.36 4.06
CA PHE A 4 -2.14 -1.34 4.52
C PHE A 4 -1.84 -0.02 3.80
N TYR A 5 -2.58 1.01 4.17
CA TYR A 5 -2.20 2.41 4.05
C TYR A 5 -2.88 3.22 2.96
N GLN A 6 -3.36 4.37 3.43
CA GLN A 6 -3.41 5.63 2.70
C GLN A 6 -1.99 6.26 2.59
N ILE A 7 -0.97 5.42 2.34
CA ILE A 7 0.39 5.84 1.99
C ILE A 7 0.34 6.07 0.48
N PHE A 8 0.53 7.31 0.08
CA PHE A 8 0.81 7.59 -1.31
C PHE A 8 2.28 7.25 -1.54
N ILE A 9 2.53 6.54 -2.63
CA ILE A 9 3.85 6.03 -2.97
C ILE A 9 4.31 6.72 -4.23
N CYS A 10 5.34 7.55 -4.10
CA CYS A 10 6.11 7.98 -5.27
C CYS A 10 7.28 7.01 -5.48
N LYS A 11 7.38 6.45 -6.69
CA LYS A 11 8.52 5.61 -7.09
C LYS A 11 9.42 6.41 -8.01
N SER A 12 10.68 6.52 -7.64
CA SER A 12 11.72 7.00 -8.54
C SER A 12 12.69 5.88 -8.95
N ARG A 13 13.28 6.04 -10.14
CA ARG A 13 14.33 5.18 -10.68
C ARG A 13 15.40 6.03 -11.36
N SER A 14 16.61 6.02 -10.81
CA SER A 14 17.82 6.42 -11.52
C SER A 14 18.52 5.15 -12.00
N TYR A 15 18.90 5.08 -13.28
CA TYR A 15 19.49 3.87 -13.84
C TYR A 15 20.57 4.19 -14.87
N LYS A 16 21.60 3.33 -14.93
CA LYS A 16 22.54 3.27 -16.03
C LYS A 16 22.30 1.96 -16.79
N LYS A 17 22.05 2.07 -18.10
CA LYS A 17 21.95 0.90 -18.98
C LYS A 17 23.36 0.51 -19.40
N ALA A 18 23.77 -0.72 -19.10
CA ALA A 18 25.00 -1.28 -19.65
C ALA A 18 24.71 -1.95 -20.99
N LYS A 19 23.76 -2.89 -21.00
CA LYS A 19 23.38 -3.65 -22.20
C LYS A 19 21.88 -3.89 -22.26
N LYS A 20 21.32 -3.79 -23.46
CA LYS A 20 19.97 -4.27 -23.78
C LYS A 20 20.11 -5.61 -24.50
N ILE A 21 19.55 -6.66 -23.93
CA ILE A 21 19.57 -8.00 -24.49
C ILE A 21 18.21 -8.26 -25.11
N SER A 22 18.20 -8.58 -26.39
CA SER A 22 16.98 -8.91 -27.12
C SER A 22 17.22 -10.13 -28.00
N PHE A 23 16.49 -11.19 -27.73
CA PHE A 23 16.45 -12.38 -28.57
C PHE A 23 15.40 -12.13 -29.65
N LYS A 24 15.79 -11.49 -30.75
CA LYS A 24 14.91 -11.20 -31.90
C LYS A 24 14.52 -12.43 -32.74
N HIS A 25 14.99 -13.63 -32.39
CA HIS A 25 14.80 -14.82 -33.22
C HIS A 25 13.57 -15.63 -32.80
N ARG A 26 12.77 -15.95 -33.84
CA ARG A 26 11.50 -16.69 -33.88
C ARG A 26 11.31 -17.62 -32.68
N TYR A 27 10.17 -17.50 -32.00
CA TYR A 27 9.60 -18.44 -31.00
C TYR A 27 10.07 -19.91 -31.15
N LYS A 28 10.14 -20.43 -32.38
CA LYS A 28 10.68 -21.76 -32.73
C LYS A 28 12.12 -22.04 -32.27
N LEU A 29 13.05 -21.09 -32.33
CA LEU A 29 14.45 -21.28 -31.90
C LEU A 29 14.56 -21.32 -30.37
N ILE A 30 13.75 -20.53 -29.67
CA ILE A 30 13.65 -20.56 -28.20
C ILE A 30 13.09 -21.92 -27.77
N ILE A 31 12.05 -22.41 -28.43
CA ILE A 31 11.57 -23.79 -28.24
C ILE A 31 12.71 -24.78 -28.48
N GLN A 32 13.42 -24.74 -29.61
CA GLN A 32 14.47 -25.72 -29.91
C GLN A 32 15.61 -25.77 -28.88
N ILE A 33 15.99 -24.64 -28.29
CA ILE A 33 17.07 -24.58 -27.27
C ILE A 33 16.54 -24.98 -25.89
N PHE A 34 15.33 -24.55 -25.52
CA PHE A 34 14.80 -24.79 -24.18
C PHE A 34 14.09 -26.15 -24.05
N ASN A 35 13.43 -26.62 -25.11
CA ASN A 35 12.65 -27.86 -25.11
C ASN A 35 13.45 -29.08 -24.62
N PRO A 36 14.69 -29.38 -25.08
CA PRO A 36 15.44 -30.54 -24.55
C PRO A 36 15.81 -30.40 -23.06
N ILE A 37 16.13 -29.19 -22.58
CA ILE A 37 16.45 -28.94 -21.16
C ILE A 37 15.21 -29.09 -20.28
N ILE A 38 14.06 -28.62 -20.77
CA ILE A 38 12.82 -28.64 -20.01
C ILE A 38 12.15 -30.04 -20.11
N LEU A 39 12.21 -30.75 -21.26
CA LEU A 39 11.72 -32.13 -21.45
C LEU A 39 12.38 -33.14 -20.50
N ILE A 40 13.71 -33.10 -20.35
CA ILE A 40 14.43 -33.95 -19.38
C ILE A 40 13.96 -33.70 -17.94
N ARG A 41 13.44 -32.50 -17.66
CA ARG A 41 13.01 -32.08 -16.32
C ARG A 41 11.52 -32.35 -16.10
N TYR A 42 10.71 -32.34 -17.16
CA TYR A 42 9.30 -32.72 -17.12
C TYR A 42 9.06 -34.18 -16.73
N SER A 43 10.02 -35.08 -16.96
CA SER A 43 9.94 -36.45 -16.45
C SER A 43 10.32 -36.56 -14.97
N LYS A 44 10.99 -35.54 -14.40
CA LYS A 44 11.58 -35.58 -13.05
C LYS A 44 10.83 -34.74 -12.02
N TYR A 45 10.13 -33.69 -12.43
CA TYR A 45 9.50 -32.71 -11.52
C TYR A 45 8.03 -32.49 -11.86
N SER A 46 7.22 -32.25 -10.82
CA SER A 46 5.84 -31.77 -10.98
C SER A 46 5.83 -30.35 -11.57
N ALA A 47 4.68 -29.97 -12.15
CA ALA A 47 4.45 -28.63 -12.67
C ALA A 47 4.76 -27.53 -11.65
N ASP A 48 4.28 -27.66 -10.40
CA ASP A 48 4.55 -26.69 -9.33
C ASP A 48 6.05 -26.56 -9.02
N LYS A 49 6.77 -27.68 -9.00
CA LYS A 49 8.22 -27.69 -8.74
C LYS A 49 9.01 -27.05 -9.88
N ILE A 50 8.53 -27.14 -11.11
CA ILE A 50 9.10 -26.43 -12.26
C ILE A 50 8.89 -24.92 -12.09
N VAL A 51 7.68 -24.49 -11.77
CA VAL A 51 7.38 -23.05 -11.54
C VAL A 51 8.21 -22.48 -10.40
N LEU A 52 8.32 -23.19 -9.27
CA LEU A 52 9.12 -22.75 -8.12
C LEU A 52 10.61 -22.58 -8.46
N LYS A 53 11.15 -23.44 -9.33
CA LYS A 53 12.58 -23.45 -9.64
C LYS A 53 12.97 -22.49 -10.77
N TYR A 54 12.09 -22.29 -11.76
CA TYR A 54 12.40 -21.57 -12.99
C TYR A 54 11.59 -20.28 -13.17
N GLY A 55 10.59 -20.04 -12.33
CA GLY A 55 9.65 -18.95 -12.47
C GLY A 55 8.54 -19.26 -13.47
N THR A 56 7.84 -18.22 -13.93
CA THR A 56 6.62 -18.36 -14.73
C THR A 56 6.81 -17.99 -16.20
N HIS A 57 7.86 -17.24 -16.53
CA HIS A 57 8.10 -16.70 -17.87
C HIS A 57 9.58 -16.75 -18.25
N VAL A 58 9.84 -16.90 -19.54
CA VAL A 58 11.16 -16.69 -20.16
C VAL A 58 11.28 -15.24 -20.62
N LEU A 59 12.33 -14.57 -20.17
CA LEU A 59 12.62 -13.18 -20.51
C LEU A 59 13.38 -13.12 -21.83
N THR A 60 12.82 -12.46 -22.86
CA THR A 60 13.48 -12.37 -24.18
C THR A 60 13.88 -10.95 -24.57
N ASN A 61 13.45 -9.96 -23.80
CA ASN A 61 13.83 -8.57 -23.97
C ASN A 61 13.94 -7.90 -22.60
N PHE A 62 15.19 -7.70 -22.16
CA PHE A 62 15.48 -7.13 -20.85
C PHE A 62 16.75 -6.29 -20.89
N THR A 63 16.92 -5.48 -19.86
CA THR A 63 18.06 -4.58 -19.71
C THR A 63 18.83 -4.94 -18.46
N VAL A 64 20.15 -5.04 -18.60
CA VAL A 64 21.09 -5.19 -17.49
C VAL A 64 21.88 -3.89 -17.28
N GLY A 65 22.25 -3.64 -16.04
CA GLY A 65 22.97 -2.43 -15.65
C GLY A 65 22.90 -2.19 -14.15
N GLY A 66 22.89 -0.92 -13.77
CA GLY A 66 22.75 -0.46 -12.40
C GLY A 66 21.45 0.35 -12.24
N LYS A 67 20.81 0.25 -11.07
CA LYS A 67 19.60 0.99 -10.72
C LYS A 67 19.52 1.28 -9.23
N TYR A 68 19.21 2.52 -8.89
CA TYR A 68 18.60 2.85 -7.61
C TYR A 68 17.08 2.83 -7.75
N THR A 69 16.40 2.16 -6.83
CA THR A 69 14.95 2.28 -6.67
C THR A 69 14.66 3.01 -5.39
N GLY A 70 13.79 4.01 -5.47
CA GLY A 70 13.33 4.74 -4.33
C GLY A 70 11.82 4.60 -4.12
N LEU A 71 11.42 4.54 -2.86
CA LEU A 71 10.04 4.50 -2.40
C LEU A 71 9.87 5.60 -1.35
N TYR A 72 9.15 6.66 -1.70
CA TYR A 72 8.76 7.68 -0.73
C TYR A 72 7.34 7.42 -0.26
N LYS A 73 7.13 7.50 1.06
CA LYS A 73 5.82 7.48 1.71
C LYS A 73 5.68 8.64 2.68
N SER A 74 4.47 9.14 2.85
CA SER A 74 4.10 10.14 3.86
C SER A 74 2.63 10.00 4.23
N ALA A 75 2.26 10.57 5.37
CA ALA A 75 0.88 10.78 5.78
C ALA A 75 0.42 12.18 5.32
N ILE A 76 -0.83 12.25 4.85
CA ILE A 76 -1.52 13.50 4.55
C ILE A 76 -2.92 13.41 5.16
N VAL A 77 -3.14 14.22 6.18
CA VAL A 77 -4.36 14.22 7.00
C VAL A 77 -5.41 15.16 6.43
N GLU A 78 -5.01 16.40 6.14
CA GLU A 78 -5.88 17.53 5.82
C GLU A 78 -6.21 17.65 4.31
N GLU A 79 -6.41 16.54 3.63
CA GLU A 79 -6.74 16.50 2.19
C GLU A 79 -7.50 15.21 1.83
N ASN A 80 -8.60 15.37 1.07
CA ASN A 80 -9.47 14.28 0.62
C ASN A 80 -9.24 13.93 -0.85
N ASN A 81 -8.78 14.88 -1.66
CA ASN A 81 -8.68 14.70 -3.10
C ASN A 81 -7.46 13.83 -3.45
N HIS A 82 -7.70 12.64 -4.01
CA HIS A 82 -6.65 11.72 -4.42
C HIS A 82 -5.57 12.35 -5.34
N THR A 83 -5.99 13.23 -6.25
CA THR A 83 -5.06 13.92 -7.17
C THR A 83 -4.18 14.89 -6.42
N GLU A 84 -4.72 15.68 -5.50
CA GLU A 84 -3.95 16.60 -4.68
C GLU A 84 -3.01 15.86 -3.72
N LYS A 85 -3.47 14.78 -3.07
CA LYS A 85 -2.60 13.92 -2.25
C LYS A 85 -1.44 13.33 -3.07
N THR A 86 -1.72 12.91 -4.29
CA THR A 86 -0.68 12.42 -5.21
C THR A 86 0.34 13.50 -5.53
N LYS A 87 -0.08 14.74 -5.79
CA LYS A 87 0.82 15.88 -6.02
C LYS A 87 1.68 16.17 -4.78
N THR A 88 1.06 16.25 -3.60
CA THR A 88 1.73 16.54 -2.32
C THR A 88 2.82 15.51 -1.99
N VAL A 89 2.51 14.21 -2.09
CA VAL A 89 3.51 13.16 -1.83
C VAL A 89 4.59 13.14 -2.89
N SER A 90 4.23 13.36 -4.14
CA SER A 90 5.21 13.42 -5.21
C SER A 90 6.19 14.58 -4.95
N ALA A 91 5.71 15.77 -4.54
CA ALA A 91 6.54 16.91 -4.14
C ALA A 91 7.55 16.55 -3.04
N GLY A 92 7.08 15.90 -1.97
CA GLY A 92 7.96 15.44 -0.89
C GLY A 92 8.98 14.41 -1.35
N ALA A 93 8.60 13.53 -2.27
CA ALA A 93 9.55 12.60 -2.89
C ALA A 93 10.66 13.34 -3.63
N LYS A 94 10.34 14.30 -4.53
CA LYS A 94 11.37 15.06 -5.26
C LYS A 94 12.30 15.80 -4.32
N ALA A 95 11.77 16.49 -3.32
CA ALA A 95 12.60 17.20 -2.33
C ALA A 95 13.63 16.25 -1.68
N ASN A 96 13.18 15.09 -1.20
CA ASN A 96 14.03 14.15 -0.48
C ASN A 96 14.97 13.34 -1.40
N PHE A 97 14.54 13.02 -2.63
CA PHE A 97 15.42 12.42 -3.64
C PHE A 97 16.53 13.38 -4.07
N SER A 98 16.18 14.65 -4.36
CA SER A 98 17.17 15.67 -4.73
C SER A 98 18.16 15.94 -3.61
N GLY A 99 17.72 15.89 -2.34
CA GLY A 99 18.59 16.05 -1.16
C GLY A 99 19.72 15.02 -1.05
N ILE A 100 19.59 13.86 -1.70
CA ILE A 100 20.63 12.80 -1.73
C ILE A 100 21.30 12.67 -3.09
N GLY A 101 21.10 13.62 -4.00
CA GLY A 101 21.66 13.58 -5.35
C GLY A 101 21.00 12.57 -6.28
N LEU A 102 19.81 12.08 -5.95
CA LEU A 102 18.95 11.33 -6.87
C LEU A 102 17.91 12.27 -7.48
N ASP A 103 17.21 11.80 -8.51
CA ASP A 103 16.09 12.55 -9.09
C ASP A 103 14.81 11.74 -9.08
N ALA A 104 13.67 12.41 -8.93
CA ALA A 104 12.34 11.85 -9.11
C ALA A 104 11.70 12.38 -10.40
N ASN A 105 11.05 11.49 -11.15
CA ASN A 105 10.31 11.89 -12.36
C ASN A 105 9.22 12.90 -12.00
N GLY A 106 9.17 14.01 -12.74
CA GLY A 106 8.22 15.12 -12.53
C GLY A 106 8.90 16.47 -12.76
N SER A 107 8.19 17.40 -13.40
CA SER A 107 8.63 18.78 -13.58
C SER A 107 7.80 19.68 -12.67
N TRP A 108 8.44 20.27 -11.67
CA TRP A 108 7.82 21.20 -10.73
C TRP A 108 8.71 22.40 -10.53
N SER A 109 8.10 23.55 -10.21
CA SER A 109 8.86 24.71 -9.75
C SER A 109 9.30 24.50 -8.30
N THR A 110 10.46 25.03 -7.93
CA THR A 110 11.03 24.90 -6.58
C THR A 110 10.07 25.37 -5.48
N THR A 111 9.32 26.44 -5.72
CA THR A 111 8.32 27.00 -4.78
C THR A 111 7.18 26.03 -4.51
N SER A 112 6.62 25.41 -5.57
CA SER A 112 5.52 24.44 -5.44
C SER A 112 5.89 23.18 -4.66
N ILE A 113 7.18 22.81 -4.71
CA ILE A 113 7.74 21.69 -3.94
C ILE A 113 7.80 22.02 -2.45
N GLN A 114 8.33 23.19 -2.10
CA GLN A 114 8.48 23.60 -0.70
C GLN A 114 7.13 23.72 -0.01
N GLU A 115 6.17 24.41 -0.63
CA GLU A 115 4.82 24.59 -0.09
C GLU A 115 4.05 23.27 0.04
N SER A 116 4.15 22.39 -0.96
CA SER A 116 3.45 21.10 -0.89
C SER A 116 4.11 20.15 0.11
N ASN A 117 5.43 20.21 0.25
CA ASN A 117 6.15 19.30 1.14
C ASN A 117 5.85 19.54 2.63
N THR A 118 5.45 20.76 3.03
CA THR A 118 5.06 21.03 4.43
C THR A 118 3.84 20.22 4.88
N LYS A 119 3.01 19.77 3.94
CA LYS A 119 1.82 18.93 4.21
C LYS A 119 2.14 17.45 4.40
N ASN A 120 3.38 17.01 4.12
CA ASN A 120 3.81 15.64 4.34
C ASN A 120 4.29 15.45 5.78
N SER A 121 3.60 14.61 6.55
CA SER A 121 4.03 14.16 7.89
C SER A 121 4.47 12.70 7.87
N ASN A 122 5.17 12.27 8.93
CA ASN A 122 5.65 10.89 9.18
C ASN A 122 6.24 10.21 7.94
N TRP A 123 7.03 10.97 7.18
CA TRP A 123 7.52 10.52 5.89
C TRP A 123 8.72 9.58 6.04
N GLN A 124 8.86 8.64 5.11
CA GLN A 124 10.03 7.80 4.97
C GLN A 124 10.40 7.63 3.49
N LEU A 125 11.69 7.71 3.21
CA LEU A 125 12.28 7.41 1.91
C LEU A 125 13.14 6.15 2.01
N PHE A 126 12.70 5.08 1.35
CA PHE A 126 13.45 3.84 1.23
C PHE A 126 14.17 3.80 -0.11
N ILE A 127 15.47 3.54 -0.09
CA ILE A 127 16.29 3.41 -1.29
C ILE A 127 16.95 2.05 -1.29
N LYS A 128 17.03 1.44 -2.47
CA LYS A 128 17.73 0.19 -2.70
C LYS A 128 18.53 0.25 -3.98
N SER A 129 19.78 -0.22 -3.92
CA SER A 129 20.69 -0.25 -5.05
C SER A 129 20.80 -1.66 -5.65
N TYR A 130 20.92 -1.71 -6.96
CA TYR A 130 21.09 -2.91 -7.77
C TYR A 130 22.17 -2.65 -8.80
N GLY A 131 23.20 -3.49 -8.85
CA GLY A 131 24.34 -3.31 -9.76
C GLY A 131 25.23 -2.11 -9.42
N GLY A 132 26.44 -2.12 -9.96
CA GLY A 132 27.51 -1.20 -9.58
C GLY A 132 28.08 -1.48 -8.18
N SER A 133 28.90 -0.56 -7.68
CA SER A 133 29.66 -0.68 -6.44
C SER A 133 28.81 -0.76 -5.17
N THR A 134 27.56 -0.30 -5.23
CA THR A 134 26.63 -0.27 -4.07
C THR A 134 25.57 -1.35 -4.15
N SER A 135 25.67 -2.30 -5.09
CA SER A 135 24.66 -3.35 -5.29
C SER A 135 24.32 -4.09 -3.99
N GLY A 136 23.02 -4.27 -3.71
CA GLY A 136 22.54 -4.98 -2.52
C GLY A 136 22.39 -4.09 -1.28
N THR A 137 22.89 -2.86 -1.30
CA THR A 137 22.66 -1.90 -0.21
C THR A 137 21.22 -1.38 -0.20
N SER A 138 20.74 -1.07 1.00
CA SER A 138 19.47 -0.41 1.24
C SER A 138 19.56 0.59 2.38
N MET A 139 18.77 1.66 2.31
CA MET A 139 18.71 2.69 3.33
C MET A 139 17.30 3.23 3.49
N THR A 140 17.01 3.68 4.71
CA THR A 140 15.75 4.34 5.08
C THR A 140 16.09 5.71 5.65
N ILE A 141 15.42 6.74 5.14
CA ILE A 141 15.62 8.13 5.55
C ILE A 141 14.29 8.65 6.04
N SER A 142 14.27 9.28 7.22
CA SER A 142 13.08 9.89 7.83
C SER A 142 13.35 11.30 8.38
N SER A 143 14.51 11.86 8.05
CA SER A 143 14.96 13.21 8.41
C SER A 143 15.77 13.79 7.25
N THR A 144 16.04 15.09 7.28
CA THR A 144 16.89 15.74 6.26
C THR A 144 18.19 14.95 6.07
N PRO A 145 18.48 14.46 4.86
CA PRO A 145 19.68 13.67 4.62
C PRO A 145 20.93 14.51 4.78
N THR A 146 21.97 13.93 5.38
CA THR A 146 23.29 14.57 5.59
C THR A 146 24.38 14.04 4.65
N PHE A 147 24.00 13.24 3.67
CA PHE A 147 24.89 12.61 2.69
C PHE A 147 24.30 12.75 1.29
N THR A 148 25.16 12.62 0.30
CA THR A 148 24.79 12.60 -1.13
C THR A 148 25.36 11.34 -1.76
N ILE A 149 24.61 10.71 -2.66
CA ILE A 149 25.10 9.61 -3.47
C ILE A 149 25.98 10.18 -4.58
N ASN A 150 27.24 9.73 -4.66
CA ASN A 150 28.10 10.04 -5.79
C ASN A 150 27.65 9.25 -7.03
N LEU A 151 26.72 9.81 -7.78
CA LEU A 151 26.20 9.19 -9.00
C LEU A 151 27.27 9.01 -10.07
N GLY A 152 28.31 9.84 -10.12
CA GLY A 152 29.41 9.71 -11.08
C GLY A 152 30.22 8.45 -10.85
N GLU A 153 30.72 8.27 -9.62
CA GLU A 153 31.45 7.05 -9.23
C GLU A 153 30.60 5.80 -9.35
N TRP A 154 29.36 5.85 -8.87
CA TRP A 154 28.44 4.73 -9.01
C TRP A 154 28.19 4.39 -10.49
N THR A 155 27.95 5.40 -11.34
CA THR A 155 27.77 5.19 -12.79
C THR A 155 29.00 4.51 -13.38
N ASN A 156 30.21 4.95 -13.04
CA ASN A 156 31.44 4.34 -13.55
C ASN A 156 31.63 2.89 -13.12
N SER A 157 31.15 2.52 -11.93
CA SER A 157 31.22 1.14 -11.42
C SER A 157 30.23 0.17 -12.10
N VAL A 158 29.24 0.66 -12.84
CA VAL A 158 28.31 -0.21 -13.59
C VAL A 158 28.97 -0.64 -14.90
N ASP A 159 29.64 -1.79 -14.84
CA ASP A 159 30.32 -2.49 -15.92
C ASP A 159 29.71 -3.89 -16.16
N ASP A 160 30.37 -4.72 -16.97
CA ASP A 160 29.89 -6.07 -17.30
C ASP A 160 29.89 -7.04 -16.10
N ALA A 161 30.81 -6.88 -15.15
CA ALA A 161 30.89 -7.73 -13.96
C ALA A 161 29.88 -7.32 -12.88
N HIS A 162 29.53 -6.03 -12.85
CA HIS A 162 28.69 -5.44 -11.81
C HIS A 162 27.28 -5.08 -12.31
N SER A 163 26.89 -5.48 -13.51
CA SER A 163 25.54 -5.26 -14.04
C SER A 163 24.57 -6.38 -13.65
N VAL A 164 23.36 -5.99 -13.23
CA VAL A 164 22.27 -6.93 -12.89
C VAL A 164 21.00 -6.63 -13.70
N LEU A 165 20.00 -7.51 -13.63
CA LEU A 165 18.70 -7.28 -14.27
C LEU A 165 17.99 -6.06 -13.66
N ILE A 166 17.79 -5.00 -14.45
CA ILE A 166 17.18 -3.75 -13.96
C ILE A 166 15.80 -3.45 -14.56
N SER A 167 15.49 -3.99 -15.74
CA SER A 167 14.20 -3.81 -16.42
C SER A 167 13.87 -4.97 -17.35
N VAL A 168 12.57 -5.28 -17.47
CA VAL A 168 12.00 -6.32 -18.33
C VAL A 168 10.91 -5.71 -19.19
N ASN A 169 10.89 -6.03 -20.49
CA ASN A 169 9.75 -5.77 -21.34
C ASN A 169 8.79 -6.97 -21.25
N TRP A 170 7.77 -6.86 -20.42
CA TRP A 170 6.81 -7.94 -20.17
C TRP A 170 6.02 -8.38 -21.42
N ASN A 171 5.80 -7.47 -22.38
CA ASN A 171 5.16 -7.79 -23.66
C ASN A 171 6.05 -8.66 -24.57
N ALA A 172 7.33 -8.83 -24.23
CA ALA A 172 8.28 -9.70 -24.90
C ALA A 172 8.77 -10.79 -23.94
N THR A 173 7.85 -11.37 -23.18
CA THR A 173 8.08 -12.56 -22.37
C THR A 173 7.19 -13.69 -22.86
N TYR A 174 7.64 -14.92 -22.68
CA TYR A 174 6.85 -16.10 -23.04
C TYR A 174 6.54 -16.89 -21.77
N PRO A 175 5.28 -17.24 -21.50
CA PRO A 175 4.95 -18.14 -20.41
C PRO A 175 5.67 -19.48 -20.60
N ILE A 176 6.19 -20.07 -19.53
CA ILE A 176 6.98 -21.30 -19.65
C ILE A 176 6.15 -22.49 -20.19
N TYR A 177 4.83 -22.47 -20.03
CA TYR A 177 3.92 -23.50 -20.56
C TYR A 177 3.75 -23.43 -22.08
N ASP A 178 4.01 -22.30 -22.71
CA ASP A 178 3.96 -22.21 -24.18
C ASP A 178 5.14 -22.92 -24.85
N LEU A 179 6.20 -23.18 -24.09
CA LEU A 179 7.37 -23.95 -24.54
C LEU A 179 7.16 -25.47 -24.46
N VAL A 180 5.97 -25.93 -24.05
CA VAL A 180 5.62 -27.34 -23.87
C VAL A 180 4.75 -27.82 -25.02
N GLU A 181 5.22 -28.85 -25.73
CA GLU A 181 4.47 -29.44 -26.85
C GLU A 181 3.40 -30.44 -26.38
N ASP A 182 3.65 -31.19 -25.30
CA ASP A 182 2.69 -32.12 -24.71
C ASP A 182 1.47 -31.35 -24.15
N PRO A 183 0.25 -31.59 -24.67
CA PRO A 183 -0.92 -30.80 -24.30
C PRO A 183 -1.34 -31.00 -22.84
N VAL A 184 -1.18 -32.20 -22.28
CA VAL A 184 -1.55 -32.51 -20.89
C VAL A 184 -0.59 -31.78 -19.94
N LYS A 185 0.71 -31.87 -20.21
CA LYS A 185 1.74 -31.19 -19.39
C LYS A 185 1.67 -29.68 -19.53
N LYS A 186 1.34 -29.18 -20.72
CA LYS A 186 1.12 -27.75 -20.97
C LYS A 186 0.02 -27.21 -20.06
N GLU A 187 -1.13 -27.87 -20.02
CA GLU A 187 -2.25 -27.44 -19.15
C GLU A 187 -1.91 -27.56 -17.67
N GLN A 188 -1.25 -28.65 -17.23
CA GLN A 188 -0.78 -28.78 -15.85
C GLN A 188 0.16 -27.64 -15.44
N LEU A 189 1.10 -27.27 -16.32
CA LEU A 189 2.05 -26.18 -16.05
C LEU A 189 1.37 -24.81 -16.09
N LYS A 190 0.39 -24.62 -16.96
CA LYS A 190 -0.43 -23.41 -17.01
C LYS A 190 -1.20 -23.21 -15.71
N THR A 191 -1.85 -24.25 -15.20
CA THR A 191 -2.52 -24.21 -13.88
C THR A 191 -1.53 -23.88 -12.76
N ALA A 192 -0.37 -24.53 -12.71
CA ALA A 192 0.66 -24.25 -11.71
C ALA A 192 1.17 -22.80 -11.78
N VAL A 193 1.36 -22.26 -12.99
CA VAL A 193 1.75 -20.85 -13.19
C VAL A 193 0.68 -19.89 -12.66
N ILE A 194 -0.59 -20.12 -12.99
CA ILE A 194 -1.71 -19.28 -12.52
C ILE A 194 -1.80 -19.33 -11.00
N ASN A 195 -1.76 -20.52 -10.41
CA ASN A 195 -1.79 -20.69 -8.95
C ASN A 195 -0.61 -20.01 -8.27
N TYR A 196 0.60 -20.14 -8.83
CA TYR A 196 1.78 -19.46 -8.30
C TYR A 196 1.62 -17.95 -8.35
N ILE A 197 1.18 -17.37 -9.48
CA ILE A 197 0.94 -15.92 -9.61
C ILE A 197 -0.08 -15.45 -8.58
N ASN A 198 -1.22 -16.15 -8.46
CA ASN A 198 -2.26 -15.83 -7.49
C ASN A 198 -1.73 -15.90 -6.05
N SER A 199 -0.92 -16.91 -5.72
CA SER A 199 -0.30 -17.06 -4.40
C SER A 199 0.73 -15.97 -4.06
N LYS A 200 1.29 -15.30 -5.07
CA LYS A 200 2.23 -14.18 -4.91
C LYS A 200 1.57 -12.82 -5.11
N SER A 201 0.30 -12.79 -5.49
CA SER A 201 -0.47 -11.57 -5.56
C SER A 201 -0.63 -10.98 -4.16
N VAL A 202 -0.51 -9.67 -4.06
CA VAL A 202 -0.75 -8.95 -2.82
C VAL A 202 -2.06 -8.21 -2.99
N GLU A 203 -3.00 -8.54 -2.10
CA GLU A 203 -4.23 -7.77 -1.97
C GLU A 203 -3.90 -6.38 -1.41
N VAL A 204 -4.26 -5.35 -2.18
CA VAL A 204 -4.13 -3.96 -1.75
C VAL A 204 -5.48 -3.56 -1.18
N LEU A 205 -5.49 -3.31 0.13
CA LEU A 205 -6.70 -2.91 0.84
C LEU A 205 -6.88 -1.40 0.68
N GLU A 206 -8.02 -1.01 0.13
CA GLU A 206 -8.43 0.38 0.08
C GLU A 206 -8.97 0.77 1.47
N ILE A 207 -8.17 1.54 2.22
CA ILE A 207 -8.55 2.05 3.54
C ILE A 207 -8.74 3.57 3.50
N VAL A 208 -9.70 4.05 4.27
CA VAL A 208 -10.08 5.46 4.40
C VAL A 208 -9.99 5.91 5.85
N PRO A 209 -9.57 7.15 6.13
CA PRO A 209 -9.55 7.68 7.49
C PRO A 209 -10.96 7.79 8.04
N PHE A 210 -11.06 7.62 9.35
CA PHE A 210 -12.23 7.94 10.13
C PHE A 210 -11.89 9.08 11.06
N TYR A 211 -12.24 10.29 10.63
CA TYR A 211 -11.94 11.54 11.32
C TYR A 211 -12.90 11.74 12.48
N ARG A 212 -12.40 12.15 13.65
CA ARG A 212 -13.17 12.51 14.84
C ARG A 212 -13.25 14.02 14.97
N TYR A 213 -14.43 14.51 15.29
CA TYR A 213 -14.77 15.90 15.49
C TYR A 213 -15.45 16.09 16.84
N TRP A 214 -15.21 17.21 17.48
CA TRP A 214 -15.92 17.62 18.70
C TRP A 214 -16.83 18.80 18.39
N GLY A 215 -18.10 18.70 18.80
CA GLY A 215 -19.10 19.74 18.56
C GLY A 215 -20.43 19.38 19.21
N ASN A 216 -21.23 20.40 19.54
CA ASN A 216 -22.58 20.21 20.10
C ASN A 216 -22.69 19.25 21.31
N GLY A 217 -21.60 19.01 22.04
CA GLY A 217 -21.58 18.13 23.22
C GLY A 217 -21.34 16.64 22.91
N GLU A 218 -20.99 16.28 21.67
CA GLU A 218 -20.68 14.90 21.26
C GLU A 218 -19.44 14.82 20.35
N HIS A 219 -18.96 13.59 20.14
CA HIS A 219 -17.99 13.23 19.13
C HIS A 219 -18.68 12.72 17.85
N TYR A 220 -18.52 13.48 16.76
CA TYR A 220 -18.95 13.04 15.44
C TYR A 220 -17.78 12.45 14.65
N PHE A 221 -18.04 11.37 13.90
CA PHE A 221 -17.06 10.73 13.04
C PHE A 221 -17.45 10.76 11.55
N ALA A 222 -16.48 11.08 10.70
CA ALA A 222 -16.65 11.24 9.26
C ALA A 222 -15.55 10.54 8.44
N GLN A 223 -15.83 10.24 7.18
CA GLN A 223 -14.84 9.70 6.23
C GLN A 223 -14.11 10.78 5.41
N GLU A 224 -14.60 12.01 5.48
CA GLU A 224 -14.02 13.16 4.76
C GLU A 224 -13.49 14.19 5.76
N TYR A 225 -12.30 14.71 5.47
CA TYR A 225 -11.71 15.81 6.20
C TYR A 225 -12.41 17.13 5.88
N ALA A 226 -12.72 17.89 6.92
CA ALA A 226 -12.93 19.32 6.88
C ALA A 226 -12.35 19.92 8.16
N PRO A 227 -11.84 21.15 8.18
CA PRO A 227 -11.41 21.77 9.43
C PRO A 227 -12.59 21.99 10.39
N LYS A 228 -13.76 22.28 9.83
CA LYS A 228 -15.03 22.40 10.55
C LYS A 228 -16.19 21.85 9.72
N LEU A 229 -17.21 21.32 10.40
CA LEU A 229 -18.44 20.83 9.77
C LEU A 229 -19.63 21.70 10.18
N TRP A 230 -20.65 21.71 9.30
CA TRP A 230 -21.98 22.32 9.51
C TRP A 230 -21.94 23.70 10.16
N TYR A 231 -21.56 24.73 9.40
CA TYR A 231 -21.49 26.12 9.89
C TYR A 231 -20.70 26.26 11.20
N ASP A 232 -19.53 25.64 11.26
CA ASP A 232 -18.59 25.73 12.37
C ASP A 232 -19.03 25.07 13.69
N GLN A 233 -20.04 24.21 13.67
CA GLN A 233 -20.56 23.53 14.86
C GLN A 233 -19.65 22.42 15.38
N TYR A 234 -18.91 21.75 14.49
CA TYR A 234 -17.99 20.68 14.85
C TYR A 234 -16.59 21.02 14.37
N THR A 235 -15.62 20.86 15.25
CA THR A 235 -14.21 21.13 14.98
C THR A 235 -13.46 19.81 14.86
N TYR A 236 -12.63 19.70 13.82
CA TYR A 236 -11.76 18.55 13.64
C TYR A 236 -10.82 18.37 14.84
N GLU A 237 -10.73 17.14 15.36
CA GLU A 237 -9.78 16.80 16.42
C GLU A 237 -8.61 15.98 15.88
N GLN A 238 -8.91 14.82 15.29
CA GLN A 238 -7.89 13.87 14.85
C GLN A 238 -8.45 12.84 13.87
N VAL A 239 -7.58 12.12 13.16
CA VAL A 239 -7.94 10.80 12.63
C VAL A 239 -8.10 9.88 13.84
N ALA A 240 -9.20 9.14 13.97
CA ALA A 240 -9.40 8.16 15.04
C ALA A 240 -8.90 6.77 14.67
N CYS A 241 -9.15 6.34 13.43
CA CYS A 241 -8.67 5.07 12.89
C CYS A 241 -8.81 5.06 11.36
N TYR A 242 -8.53 3.92 10.73
CA TYR A 242 -8.82 3.69 9.32
C TYR A 242 -9.81 2.52 9.14
N LEU A 243 -10.78 2.73 8.26
CA LEU A 243 -11.80 1.76 7.87
C LEU A 243 -11.50 1.22 6.47
N LEU A 244 -12.01 0.04 6.14
CA LEU A 244 -12.02 -0.41 4.76
C LEU A 244 -13.07 0.39 3.98
N ALA A 245 -12.70 0.89 2.79
CA ALA A 245 -13.60 1.60 1.89
C ALA A 245 -14.63 0.67 1.22
N LYS A 246 -14.25 -0.60 1.04
CA LYS A 246 -15.06 -1.63 0.39
C LYS A 246 -15.08 -2.89 1.23
N GLN A 247 -16.20 -3.60 1.17
CA GLN A 247 -16.35 -4.87 1.86
C GLN A 247 -15.29 -5.87 1.40
N GLN A 248 -14.56 -6.41 2.38
CA GLN A 248 -13.61 -7.51 2.23
C GLN A 248 -14.14 -8.77 2.91
N ASN A 249 -13.57 -9.93 2.56
CA ASN A 249 -13.92 -11.18 3.21
C ASN A 249 -13.70 -11.09 4.73
N GLY A 250 -14.73 -11.40 5.52
CA GLY A 250 -14.69 -11.30 6.98
C GLY A 250 -14.91 -9.89 7.57
N SER A 251 -15.09 -8.86 6.73
CA SER A 251 -15.49 -7.52 7.16
C SER A 251 -17.01 -7.31 7.10
N VAL A 252 -17.50 -6.40 7.93
CA VAL A 252 -18.91 -6.05 8.10
C VAL A 252 -19.06 -4.52 8.09
N PRO A 253 -20.23 -3.99 7.68
CA PRO A 253 -20.45 -2.55 7.68
C PRO A 253 -20.44 -1.99 9.11
N LEU A 254 -19.78 -0.85 9.27
CA LEU A 254 -19.94 0.02 10.42
C LEU A 254 -21.04 1.04 10.08
N ASN A 255 -22.13 0.99 10.83
CA ASN A 255 -23.32 1.77 10.58
C ASN A 255 -23.39 2.95 11.55
N ARG A 256 -23.78 4.12 11.05
CA ARG A 256 -24.04 5.32 11.86
C ARG A 256 -25.54 5.49 12.07
N TYR A 257 -25.93 5.75 13.31
CA TYR A 257 -27.28 6.05 13.72
C TYR A 257 -27.34 7.42 14.36
N TRP A 258 -28.47 8.11 14.20
CA TRP A 258 -28.78 9.34 14.92
C TRP A 258 -29.99 9.12 15.82
N GLY A 259 -29.87 9.49 17.09
CA GLY A 259 -30.93 9.35 18.09
C GLY A 259 -30.54 9.96 19.43
N ASP A 260 -31.52 10.38 20.22
CA ASP A 260 -31.32 10.94 21.57
C ASP A 260 -30.23 12.05 21.69
N GLY A 261 -29.90 12.73 20.58
CA GLY A 261 -28.95 13.85 20.53
C GLY A 261 -27.50 13.46 20.22
N GLU A 262 -27.23 12.22 19.82
CA GLU A 262 -25.86 11.73 19.52
C GLU A 262 -25.79 10.78 18.31
N HIS A 263 -24.57 10.58 17.81
CA HIS A 263 -24.26 9.61 16.76
C HIS A 263 -23.66 8.30 17.29
N TYR A 264 -24.42 7.21 17.11
CA TYR A 264 -24.00 5.87 17.51
C TYR A 264 -23.44 5.07 16.32
N TYR A 265 -22.27 4.44 16.50
CA TYR A 265 -21.55 3.67 15.48
C TYR A 265 -21.46 2.20 15.87
N THR A 266 -22.22 1.35 15.18
CA THR A 266 -22.37 -0.08 15.53
C THR A 266 -22.35 -0.97 14.30
N LEU A 267 -22.14 -2.27 14.53
CA LEU A 267 -22.28 -3.31 13.52
C LEU A 267 -23.75 -3.71 13.26
N ASP A 268 -24.69 -3.22 14.07
CA ASP A 268 -26.12 -3.47 13.85
C ASP A 268 -26.63 -2.77 12.60
N SER A 269 -27.47 -3.45 11.84
CA SER A 269 -28.01 -2.97 10.56
C SER A 269 -29.54 -2.88 10.55
N THR A 270 -30.19 -2.86 11.71
CA THR A 270 -31.65 -2.70 11.80
C THR A 270 -32.04 -1.26 11.47
N PRO A 271 -33.19 -0.99 10.84
CA PRO A 271 -33.57 0.39 10.51
C PRO A 271 -33.65 1.33 11.73
N THR A 272 -33.90 0.76 12.91
CA THR A 272 -33.89 1.47 14.18
C THR A 272 -33.23 0.67 15.30
N LEU A 273 -32.76 1.37 16.33
CA LEU A 273 -32.22 0.80 17.57
C LEU A 273 -32.92 1.38 18.80
N LEU A 274 -32.74 0.73 19.96
CA LEU A 274 -33.27 1.16 21.26
C LEU A 274 -34.76 1.52 21.20
N ASN A 275 -35.58 0.59 20.70
CA ASN A 275 -37.03 0.75 20.55
C ASN A 275 -37.45 1.94 19.66
N GLY A 276 -36.69 2.24 18.60
CA GLY A 276 -37.06 3.28 17.63
C GLY A 276 -36.43 4.65 17.87
N LYS A 277 -35.68 4.81 18.98
CA LYS A 277 -35.03 6.07 19.35
C LYS A 277 -33.93 6.50 18.39
N TYR A 278 -33.23 5.52 17.84
CA TYR A 278 -32.12 5.72 16.92
C TYR A 278 -32.53 5.29 15.53
N LYS A 279 -32.24 6.12 14.53
CA LYS A 279 -32.51 5.84 13.12
C LYS A 279 -31.21 5.64 12.37
N LEU A 280 -31.17 4.62 11.53
CA LEU A 280 -30.01 4.35 10.69
C LEU A 280 -29.84 5.49 9.67
N GLU A 281 -28.66 6.10 9.65
CA GLU A 281 -28.29 7.11 8.65
C GLU A 281 -27.53 6.49 7.47
N GLY A 282 -26.76 5.43 7.71
CA GLY A 282 -26.08 4.68 6.67
C GLY A 282 -24.76 4.04 7.10
N VAL A 283 -24.07 3.46 6.12
CA VAL A 283 -22.77 2.81 6.30
C VAL A 283 -21.65 3.85 6.19
N VAL A 284 -20.77 3.90 7.20
CA VAL A 284 -19.61 4.80 7.23
C VAL A 284 -18.29 4.09 6.95
N GLY A 285 -18.32 2.83 6.54
CA GLY A 285 -17.14 2.03 6.20
C GLY A 285 -17.30 0.57 6.58
N TYR A 286 -16.25 -0.22 6.43
CA TYR A 286 -16.22 -1.64 6.82
C TYR A 286 -15.10 -1.92 7.82
N ILE A 287 -15.39 -2.76 8.81
CA ILE A 287 -14.44 -3.19 9.84
C ILE A 287 -14.51 -4.70 10.02
N TYR A 288 -13.51 -5.32 10.65
CA TYR A 288 -13.55 -6.76 10.90
C TYR A 288 -14.29 -7.08 12.19
N ARG A 289 -15.10 -8.14 12.17
CA ARG A 289 -15.76 -8.65 13.39
C ARG A 289 -14.77 -9.33 14.35
N ASN A 290 -13.76 -9.98 13.80
CA ASN A 290 -12.70 -10.69 14.53
C ASN A 290 -11.34 -10.08 14.19
N GLN A 291 -10.38 -10.17 15.10
CA GLN A 291 -9.04 -9.64 14.87
C GLN A 291 -8.38 -10.33 13.67
N VAL A 292 -7.90 -9.54 12.72
CA VAL A 292 -7.05 -9.98 11.61
C VAL A 292 -5.68 -9.31 11.70
N PRO A 293 -4.63 -9.84 11.04
CA PRO A 293 -3.30 -9.23 11.08
C PRO A 293 -3.34 -7.74 10.71
N GLY A 294 -2.67 -6.91 11.52
CA GLY A 294 -2.60 -5.47 11.33
C GLY A 294 -3.78 -4.66 11.89
N THR A 295 -4.78 -5.30 12.49
CA THR A 295 -5.92 -4.61 13.12
C THR A 295 -5.84 -4.58 14.64
N VAL A 296 -6.43 -3.54 15.23
CA VAL A 296 -6.60 -3.33 16.68
C VAL A 296 -8.09 -3.19 17.01
N PRO A 297 -8.51 -3.54 18.24
CA PRO A 297 -9.89 -3.32 18.67
C PRO A 297 -10.26 -1.84 18.70
N LEU A 298 -11.49 -1.54 18.25
CA LEU A 298 -12.17 -0.28 18.46
C LEU A 298 -13.09 -0.44 19.66
N TYR A 299 -12.72 0.17 20.78
CA TYR A 299 -13.49 0.10 22.03
C TYR A 299 -14.57 1.17 22.04
N VAL A 300 -15.75 0.82 22.55
CA VAL A 300 -16.87 1.75 22.76
C VAL A 300 -17.09 1.98 24.25
N TYR A 301 -17.39 3.23 24.59
CA TYR A 301 -17.63 3.70 25.94
C TYR A 301 -18.90 4.55 25.99
N TRP A 302 -19.66 4.43 27.07
CA TRP A 302 -20.83 5.28 27.33
C TRP A 302 -20.56 6.23 28.48
N GLY A 303 -20.83 7.51 28.26
CA GLY A 303 -20.63 8.57 29.26
C GLY A 303 -21.21 9.88 28.79
N ASN A 304 -21.63 10.73 29.74
CA ASN A 304 -22.14 12.08 29.46
C ASN A 304 -23.25 12.18 28.39
N GLY A 305 -23.98 11.08 28.11
CA GLY A 305 -25.07 11.06 27.13
C GLY A 305 -24.65 10.72 25.69
N GLU A 306 -23.42 10.29 25.45
CA GLU A 306 -22.94 9.87 24.12
C GLU A 306 -22.12 8.57 24.17
N HIS A 307 -21.91 7.98 22.99
CA HIS A 307 -20.95 6.90 22.78
C HIS A 307 -19.61 7.45 22.28
N HIS A 308 -18.52 7.11 22.98
CA HIS A 308 -17.16 7.43 22.57
C HIS A 308 -16.40 6.21 22.07
N TYR A 309 -15.47 6.41 21.13
CA TYR A 309 -14.67 5.34 20.53
C TYR A 309 -13.18 5.61 20.63
N ASP A 310 -12.42 4.61 21.09
CA ASP A 310 -10.97 4.70 21.29
C ASP A 310 -10.26 3.39 20.86
N LEU A 311 -8.99 3.51 20.48
CA LEU A 311 -8.12 2.37 20.16
C LEU A 311 -7.34 1.88 21.38
N GLN A 312 -7.21 2.70 22.42
CA GLN A 312 -6.58 2.34 23.67
C GLN A 312 -7.62 1.85 24.68
N TYR A 313 -7.35 0.67 25.26
CA TYR A 313 -8.20 0.14 26.31
C TYR A 313 -8.00 0.91 27.61
N ALA A 314 -9.10 1.31 28.23
CA ALA A 314 -9.16 1.71 29.63
C ALA A 314 -10.45 1.16 30.25
N PRO A 315 -10.49 0.87 31.56
CA PRO A 315 -11.74 0.49 32.23
C PRO A 315 -12.72 1.68 32.32
N LYS A 316 -12.18 2.91 32.40
CA LYS A 316 -12.92 4.16 32.34
C LYS A 316 -12.05 5.25 31.70
N LEU A 317 -12.68 6.19 31.00
CA LEU A 317 -12.02 7.38 30.46
C LEU A 317 -12.35 8.63 31.29
N TRP A 318 -11.52 9.66 31.14
CA TRP A 318 -11.66 11.01 31.74
C TRP A 318 -12.21 11.00 33.17
N TYR A 319 -11.38 10.53 34.11
CA TYR A 319 -11.71 10.47 35.54
C TYR A 319 -13.00 9.69 35.89
N GLY A 320 -13.42 8.76 35.03
CA GLY A 320 -14.56 7.90 35.30
C GLY A 320 -15.87 8.34 34.64
N GLN A 321 -15.85 9.38 33.80
CA GLN A 321 -17.03 9.90 33.12
C GLN A 321 -17.59 8.95 32.06
N TYR A 322 -16.72 8.14 31.45
CA TYR A 322 -17.11 7.18 30.42
C TYR A 322 -16.75 5.78 30.87
N LYS A 323 -17.72 4.87 30.79
CA LYS A 323 -17.59 3.47 31.17
C LYS A 323 -17.45 2.62 29.92
N TYR A 324 -16.49 1.69 29.96
CA TYR A 324 -16.31 0.69 28.91
C TYR A 324 -17.57 -0.15 28.71
N GLU A 325 -18.00 -0.29 27.45
CA GLU A 325 -19.17 -1.11 27.08
C GLU A 325 -18.80 -2.32 26.23
N GLY A 326 -17.71 -2.26 25.45
CA GLY A 326 -17.33 -3.39 24.62
C GLY A 326 -16.34 -3.06 23.51
N ILE A 327 -16.14 -4.04 22.64
CA ILE A 327 -15.43 -3.89 21.37
C ILE A 327 -16.46 -3.81 20.26
N THR A 328 -16.49 -2.71 19.52
CA THR A 328 -17.35 -2.55 18.34
C THR A 328 -16.87 -3.45 17.20
N GLY A 329 -15.56 -3.55 17.00
CA GLY A 329 -14.91 -4.41 16.01
C GLY A 329 -13.42 -4.14 15.92
N TYR A 330 -12.79 -4.53 14.83
CA TYR A 330 -11.35 -4.41 14.61
C TYR A 330 -11.03 -3.56 13.39
N VAL A 331 -10.23 -2.51 13.62
CA VAL A 331 -9.90 -1.44 12.67
C VAL A 331 -8.40 -1.35 12.44
N TYR A 332 -7.98 -0.63 11.40
CA TYR A 332 -6.57 -0.33 11.20
C TYR A 332 -6.18 0.87 12.07
N PRO A 333 -5.11 0.74 12.88
CA PRO A 333 -4.68 1.81 13.77
C PRO A 333 -4.07 2.97 12.98
N ILE A 334 -3.98 4.12 13.65
CA ILE A 334 -3.06 5.18 13.27
C ILE A 334 -1.67 4.65 13.61
N ASN A 335 -0.89 4.32 12.57
CA ASN A 335 0.51 3.94 12.80
C ASN A 335 1.31 5.24 12.89
N ASP A 336 1.92 5.48 14.05
CA ASP A 336 2.91 6.55 14.24
C ASP A 336 4.10 6.40 13.28
#